data_AF-A0A969KS83-F1
#
_entry.id   AF-A0A969KS83-F1
#
_cell.length_a   1.000
_cell.length_b   1.000
_cell.length_c   1.000
_cell.angle_alpha   90.00
_cell.angle_beta   90.00
_cell.angle_gamma   90.00
#
_symmetry.space_group_name_H-M   'P 1'
#
loop_
_entity.id
_entity.type
_entity.pdbx_description
1 polymer ?
#
loop_
_entity_poly.entity_id
_entity_poly.type
_entity_poly.pdbx_seq_one_letter_code
_entity_poly.pdbx_strand_id
1 'polypeptide(L)'
;MEFVLIDDQEEDFYSQTFSLPETSGIVKIQIPTAQPGLEVDKRYHWIFSIICNSDNRSGDIAVDGWVRRVEVESDLARNLQKVEVDLRQQVRLYAEERLWHEMLSTMIALREANLGDQEIQAEWVELLNNVGLNEIVSQPVITCCQVQN
;
A
#
# COMPACT_ATOMS: atom_id res chain seq x y z
N MET A 1 8.32 11.51 -9.37
CA MET A 1 7.75 11.37 -8.02
C MET A 1 8.70 10.57 -7.16
N GLU A 2 8.54 10.63 -5.85
CA GLU A 2 9.47 10.06 -4.88
C GLU A 2 8.71 9.47 -3.70
N PHE A 3 9.20 8.34 -3.21
CA PHE A 3 8.75 7.74 -1.96
C PHE A 3 9.94 7.60 -1.02
N VAL A 4 9.79 8.12 0.18
CA VAL A 4 10.79 8.03 1.26
C VAL A 4 10.13 7.35 2.46
N LEU A 5 10.84 6.42 3.07
CA LEU A 5 10.52 5.82 4.35
C LEU A 5 11.65 6.14 5.32
N ILE A 6 11.31 6.81 6.40
CA ILE A 6 12.24 7.31 7.41
C ILE A 6 12.01 6.49 8.69
N ASP A 7 13.08 6.09 9.35
CA ASP A 7 12.99 5.37 10.62
C ASP A 7 12.83 6.31 11.84
N ASP A 8 12.84 5.73 13.03
CA ASP A 8 12.65 6.49 14.28
C ASP A 8 13.87 7.30 14.72
N GLN A 9 15.01 7.17 14.02
CA GLN A 9 16.20 8.00 14.19
C GLN A 9 16.26 9.17 13.20
N GLU A 10 15.18 9.37 12.43
CA GLU A 10 15.13 10.36 11.34
C GLU A 10 16.11 10.04 10.20
N GLU A 11 16.51 8.78 10.04
CA GLU A 11 17.35 8.31 8.93
C GLU A 11 16.50 7.71 7.81
N ASP A 12 16.91 7.97 6.56
CA ASP A 12 16.29 7.36 5.37
C ASP A 12 16.48 5.84 5.40
N PHE A 13 15.44 5.11 5.80
CA PHE A 13 15.41 3.65 5.73
C PHE A 13 15.29 3.17 4.28
N TYR A 14 14.49 3.88 3.48
CA TYR A 14 14.31 3.59 2.06
C TYR A 14 13.97 4.87 1.31
N SER A 15 14.57 5.08 0.14
CA SER A 15 14.19 6.17 -0.76
C SER A 15 14.25 5.71 -2.21
N GLN A 16 13.23 6.06 -2.98
CA GLN A 16 13.22 5.79 -4.41
C GLN A 16 12.43 6.84 -5.19
N THR A 17 12.99 7.21 -6.35
CA THR A 17 12.32 8.02 -7.35
C THR A 17 11.72 7.16 -8.45
N PHE A 18 10.56 7.60 -8.95
CA PHE A 18 9.82 6.95 -10.03
C PHE A 18 9.39 7.99 -11.07
N SER A 19 9.34 7.58 -12.33
CA SER A 19 8.72 8.37 -13.40
C SER A 19 7.23 8.56 -13.10
N LEU A 20 6.75 9.79 -13.23
CA LEU A 20 5.32 10.09 -13.08
C LEU A 20 4.55 9.46 -14.25
N PRO A 21 3.53 8.61 -14.00
CA PRO A 21 2.71 8.06 -15.08
C PRO A 21 1.92 9.13 -15.83
N GLU A 22 1.70 8.92 -17.12
CA GLU A 22 0.83 9.79 -17.93
C GLU A 22 -0.66 9.61 -17.59
N THR A 23 -1.03 8.43 -17.07
CA THR A 23 -2.39 8.10 -16.68
C THR A 23 -2.60 8.28 -15.17
N SER A 24 -3.70 8.91 -14.79
CA SER A 24 -4.15 8.95 -13.40
C SER A 24 -4.63 7.57 -12.96
N GLY A 25 -4.34 7.20 -11.72
CA GLY A 25 -4.76 5.93 -11.14
C GLY A 25 -4.16 5.68 -9.76
N ILE A 26 -4.43 4.48 -9.23
CA ILE A 26 -3.85 3.96 -8.01
C ILE A 26 -2.51 3.33 -8.35
N VAL A 27 -1.44 3.78 -7.69
CA VAL A 27 -0.10 3.22 -7.85
C VAL A 27 0.24 2.29 -6.68
N LYS A 28 0.93 1.19 -6.98
CA LYS A 28 1.51 0.30 -5.98
C LYS A 28 3.02 0.51 -5.93
N ILE A 29 3.53 0.83 -4.75
CA ILE A 29 4.98 0.93 -4.50
C ILE A 29 5.38 -0.30 -3.70
N GLN A 30 6.38 -1.01 -4.19
CA GLN A 30 6.91 -2.20 -3.53
C GLN A 30 8.35 -1.95 -3.11
N ILE A 31 8.60 -2.05 -1.80
CA ILE A 31 9.96 -1.99 -1.26
C ILE A 31 10.65 -3.31 -1.62
N PRO A 32 11.87 -3.29 -2.20
CA PRO A 32 12.60 -4.50 -2.57
C PRO A 32 12.82 -5.43 -1.39
N THR A 33 12.69 -6.74 -1.62
CA THR A 33 12.95 -7.77 -0.60
C THR A 33 14.43 -7.89 -0.22
N ALA A 34 15.32 -7.25 -0.98
CA ALA A 34 16.74 -7.14 -0.65
C ALA A 34 17.02 -6.16 0.51
N GLN A 35 16.08 -5.25 0.80
CA GLN A 35 16.15 -4.41 1.99
C GLN A 35 15.83 -5.23 3.24
N PRO A 36 16.44 -4.93 4.41
CA PRO A 36 15.96 -5.45 5.68
C PRO A 36 14.45 -5.21 5.82
N GLY A 37 13.72 -6.19 6.34
CA GLY A 37 12.32 -6.01 6.67
C GLY A 37 12.15 -4.95 7.77
N LEU A 38 10.96 -4.35 7.83
CA LEU A 38 10.63 -3.44 8.93
C LEU A 38 10.68 -4.18 10.28
N GLU A 39 11.26 -3.53 11.28
CA GLU A 39 11.41 -4.08 12.62
C GLU A 39 10.08 -4.07 13.37
N VAL A 40 9.74 -5.18 14.04
CA VAL A 40 8.51 -5.30 14.84
C VAL A 40 8.47 -4.20 15.91
N ASP A 41 7.29 -3.62 16.09
CA ASP A 41 6.96 -2.51 16.97
C ASP A 41 7.68 -1.19 16.71
N LYS A 42 8.48 -1.11 15.65
CA LYS A 42 9.10 0.14 15.19
C LYS A 42 8.15 0.92 14.28
N ARG A 43 8.14 2.24 14.47
CA ARG A 43 7.38 3.19 13.63
C ARG A 43 8.29 3.75 12.54
N TYR A 44 7.72 3.90 11.36
CA TYR A 44 8.36 4.51 10.21
C TYR A 44 7.46 5.61 9.64
N HIS A 45 8.06 6.73 9.26
CA HIS A 45 7.39 7.87 8.62
C HIS A 45 7.56 7.72 7.12
N TRP A 46 6.47 7.55 6.39
CA TRP A 46 6.51 7.55 4.93
C TRP A 46 6.12 8.92 4.40
N ILE A 47 6.79 9.35 3.33
CA ILE A 47 6.49 10.58 2.59
C ILE A 47 6.41 10.20 1.11
N PHE A 48 5.34 10.62 0.44
CA PHE A 48 5.18 10.49 -1.00
C PHE A 48 5.06 11.87 -1.64
N SER A 49 5.95 12.17 -2.58
CA SER A 49 6.08 13.51 -3.19
C SER A 49 5.99 13.46 -4.70
N ILE A 50 5.24 14.39 -5.28
CA ILE A 50 5.30 14.74 -6.70
C ILE A 50 6.35 15.82 -6.87
N ILE A 51 7.49 15.44 -7.47
CA ILE A 51 8.58 16.36 -7.78
C ILE A 51 8.17 17.23 -8.97
N CYS A 52 7.94 18.52 -8.71
CA CYS A 52 7.54 19.47 -9.75
C CYS A 52 8.75 20.13 -10.42
N ASN A 53 9.80 20.42 -9.65
CA ASN A 53 11.06 20.97 -10.15
C ASN A 53 12.22 20.38 -9.32
N SER A 54 13.08 19.58 -9.96
CA SER A 54 14.22 18.94 -9.29
C SER A 54 15.26 19.93 -8.75
N ASP A 55 15.38 21.12 -9.36
CA ASP A 55 16.33 22.15 -8.93
C ASP A 55 15.75 23.04 -7.82
N ASN A 56 14.43 23.04 -7.65
CA ASN A 56 13.74 23.78 -6.60
C ASN A 56 12.46 23.05 -6.16
N ARG A 57 12.62 22.21 -5.13
CA ARG A 57 11.55 21.36 -4.60
C ARG A 57 10.55 22.06 -3.69
N SER A 58 10.65 23.38 -3.51
CA SER A 58 9.71 24.16 -2.66
C SER A 58 8.26 24.13 -3.17
N GLY A 59 8.04 23.75 -4.43
CA GLY A 59 6.72 23.59 -5.03
C GLY A 59 6.23 22.15 -5.09
N ASP A 60 6.93 21.19 -4.50
CA ASP A 60 6.50 19.79 -4.51
C ASP A 60 5.20 19.60 -3.73
N ILE A 61 4.35 18.70 -4.23
CA ILE A 61 3.13 18.28 -3.55
C ILE A 61 3.45 16.99 -2.81
N ALA A 62 3.29 16.97 -1.50
CA ALA A 62 3.60 15.82 -0.66
C ALA A 62 2.42 15.43 0.23
N VAL A 63 2.32 14.12 0.49
CA VAL A 63 1.49 13.53 1.54
C VAL A 63 2.35 12.58 2.34
N ASP A 64 2.02 12.41 3.61
CA ASP A 64 2.81 11.62 4.53
C ASP A 64 1.95 10.90 5.57
N GLY A 65 2.56 9.95 6.27
CA GLY A 65 1.90 9.23 7.33
C GLY A 65 2.82 8.24 8.03
N TRP A 66 2.27 7.54 9.02
CA TRP A 66 3.03 6.59 9.83
C TRP A 66 2.59 5.16 9.56
N VAL A 67 3.56 4.26 9.52
CA VAL A 67 3.33 2.82 9.56
C VAL A 67 4.08 2.24 10.75
N ARG A 68 3.52 1.24 11.41
CA ARG A 68 4.20 0.45 12.44
C ARG A 68 4.13 -1.00 12.02
N ARG A 69 5.25 -1.70 12.02
CA ARG A 69 5.25 -3.15 11.85
C ARG A 69 4.73 -3.77 13.13
N VAL A 70 3.67 -4.58 13.05
CA VAL A 70 3.16 -5.33 14.19
C VAL A 70 3.57 -6.78 14.09
N GLU A 71 3.72 -7.44 15.23
CA GLU A 71 3.91 -8.88 15.27
C GLU A 71 2.65 -9.58 14.75
N VAL A 72 2.84 -10.61 13.94
CA VAL A 72 1.71 -11.44 13.48
C VAL A 72 1.40 -12.42 14.60
N GLU A 73 0.22 -12.29 15.21
CA GLU A 73 -0.21 -13.22 16.26
C GLU A 73 -0.25 -14.66 15.72
N SER A 74 0.07 -15.63 16.59
CA SER A 74 0.18 -17.04 16.17
C SER A 74 -1.12 -17.60 15.59
N ASP A 75 -2.26 -17.12 16.07
CA ASP A 75 -3.57 -17.56 15.59
C ASP A 75 -3.92 -16.94 14.25
N LEU A 76 -3.63 -15.65 14.04
CA LEU A 76 -3.72 -15.02 12.72
C LEU A 76 -2.83 -15.75 11.71
N ALA A 77 -1.56 -16.01 12.04
CA ALA A 77 -0.64 -16.73 11.16
C ALA A 77 -1.20 -18.11 10.76
N ARG A 78 -1.73 -18.86 11.73
CA ARG A 78 -2.35 -20.17 11.48
C ARG A 78 -3.61 -20.07 10.63
N ASN A 79 -4.43 -19.04 10.84
CA ASN A 79 -5.65 -18.85 10.06
C ASN A 79 -5.34 -18.44 8.62
N LEU A 80 -4.36 -17.56 8.41
CA LEU A 80 -3.89 -17.18 7.07
C LEU A 80 -3.37 -18.39 6.28
N GLN A 81 -2.65 -19.32 6.93
CA GLN A 81 -2.21 -20.56 6.30
C GLN A 81 -3.36 -21.44 5.79
N LYS A 82 -4.52 -21.44 6.48
CA LYS A 82 -5.69 -22.23 6.04
C LYS A 82 -6.37 -21.65 4.81
N VAL A 83 -6.14 -20.36 4.53
CA VAL A 83 -6.82 -19.59 3.47
C VAL A 83 -5.82 -19.00 2.49
N GLU A 84 -4.64 -19.62 2.35
CA GLU A 84 -3.50 -19.13 1.56
C GLU A 84 -3.89 -18.79 0.11
N VAL A 85 -4.84 -19.52 -0.48
CA VAL A 85 -5.34 -19.29 -1.85
C VAL A 85 -6.65 -18.49 -1.93
N ASP A 86 -7.29 -18.18 -0.79
CA ASP A 86 -8.54 -17.43 -0.73
C ASP A 86 -8.28 -15.99 -0.29
N LEU A 87 -8.00 -15.12 -1.28
CA LEU A 87 -7.72 -13.70 -1.04
C LEU A 87 -8.89 -12.98 -0.37
N ARG A 88 -10.15 -13.36 -0.65
CA ARG A 88 -11.33 -12.72 -0.06
C ARG A 88 -11.43 -13.03 1.44
N GLN A 89 -11.10 -14.26 1.85
CA GLN A 89 -11.03 -14.62 3.26
C GLN A 89 -9.81 -13.98 3.95
N GLN A 90 -8.67 -13.82 3.25
CA GLN A 90 -7.53 -13.07 3.80
C GLN A 90 -7.88 -11.60 4.06
N VAL A 91 -8.61 -10.93 3.15
CA VAL A 91 -9.11 -9.56 3.38
C VAL A 91 -9.91 -9.49 4.67
N ARG A 92 -10.82 -10.45 4.91
CA ARG A 92 -11.63 -10.50 6.15
C ARG A 92 -10.77 -10.68 7.40
N LEU A 93 -9.81 -11.58 7.38
CA LEU A 93 -8.90 -11.80 8.52
C LEU A 93 -8.07 -10.54 8.83
N TYR A 94 -7.49 -9.90 7.82
CA TYR A 94 -6.75 -8.65 8.03
C TYR A 94 -7.64 -7.51 8.53
N ALA A 95 -8.90 -7.44 8.09
CA ALA A 95 -9.87 -6.47 8.59
C ALA A 95 -10.19 -6.69 10.09
N GLU A 96 -10.43 -7.94 10.48
CA GLU A 96 -10.69 -8.34 11.88
C GLU A 96 -9.54 -7.96 12.81
N GLU A 97 -8.31 -8.15 12.34
CA GLU A 97 -7.07 -7.82 13.05
C GLU A 97 -6.62 -6.36 12.88
N ARG A 98 -7.42 -5.54 12.19
CA ARG A 98 -7.16 -4.10 11.94
C ARG A 98 -5.84 -3.83 11.22
N LEU A 99 -5.39 -4.78 10.41
CA LEU A 99 -4.20 -4.70 9.57
C LEU A 99 -4.54 -4.01 8.25
N TRP A 100 -4.77 -2.69 8.33
CA TRP A 100 -5.28 -1.87 7.22
C TRP A 100 -4.45 -2.00 5.93
N HIS A 101 -3.11 -1.95 6.04
CA HIS A 101 -2.22 -1.97 4.88
C HIS A 101 -2.24 -3.33 4.17
N GLU A 102 -2.20 -4.42 4.93
CA GLU A 102 -2.32 -5.79 4.45
C GLU A 102 -3.70 -6.02 3.82
N MET A 103 -4.77 -5.63 4.52
CA MET A 103 -6.15 -5.74 4.02
C MET A 103 -6.32 -5.03 2.68
N LEU A 104 -5.90 -3.77 2.56
CA LEU A 104 -6.07 -2.98 1.34
C LEU A 104 -5.22 -3.55 0.19
N SER A 105 -4.00 -3.98 0.45
CA SER A 105 -3.12 -4.58 -0.56
C SER A 105 -3.69 -5.90 -1.08
N THR A 106 -4.20 -6.76 -0.18
CA THR A 106 -4.87 -8.01 -0.55
C THR A 106 -6.17 -7.75 -1.31
N MET A 107 -6.93 -6.72 -0.93
CA MET A 107 -8.16 -6.35 -1.64
C MET A 107 -7.88 -5.88 -3.07
N ILE A 108 -6.80 -5.11 -3.27
CA ILE A 108 -6.34 -4.71 -4.60
C ILE A 108 -6.00 -5.96 -5.43
N ALA A 109 -5.23 -6.90 -4.88
CA ALA A 109 -4.88 -8.14 -5.58
C ALA A 109 -6.12 -9.00 -5.91
N LEU A 110 -7.08 -9.10 -4.98
CA LEU A 110 -8.35 -9.80 -5.20
C LEU A 110 -9.14 -9.16 -6.35
N ARG A 111 -9.23 -7.83 -6.37
CA ARG A 111 -9.92 -7.08 -7.42
C ARG A 111 -9.26 -7.26 -8.79
N GLU A 112 -7.93 -7.16 -8.86
CA GLU A 112 -7.17 -7.34 -10.10
C GLU A 112 -7.32 -8.76 -10.67
N ALA A 113 -7.36 -9.78 -9.81
CA ALA A 113 -7.58 -11.16 -10.22
C ALA A 113 -9.02 -11.44 -10.70
N ASN A 114 -9.99 -10.60 -10.34
CA ASN A 114 -11.42 -10.84 -10.54
C ASN A 114 -12.16 -9.62 -11.12
N LEU A 115 -11.62 -9.02 -12.18
CA LEU A 115 -12.18 -7.80 -12.80
C LEU A 115 -13.64 -7.94 -13.28
N GLY A 116 -14.09 -9.16 -13.59
CA GLY A 116 -15.47 -9.44 -14.03
C GLY A 116 -16.45 -9.79 -12.91
N ASP A 117 -15.98 -9.96 -11.68
CA ASP A 117 -16.82 -10.35 -10.54
C ASP A 117 -17.48 -9.10 -9.93
N GLN A 118 -18.80 -8.99 -10.12
CA GLN A 118 -19.57 -7.84 -9.65
C GLN A 118 -19.63 -7.73 -8.11
N GLU A 119 -19.55 -8.85 -7.40
CA GLU A 119 -19.56 -8.87 -5.94
C GLU A 119 -18.25 -8.28 -5.41
N ILE A 120 -17.10 -8.68 -5.98
CA ILE A 120 -15.79 -8.14 -5.59
C ILE A 120 -15.68 -6.65 -5.93
N GLN A 121 -16.22 -6.20 -7.08
CA GLN A 121 -16.25 -4.77 -7.39
C GLN A 121 -17.11 -3.98 -6.40
N ALA A 122 -18.24 -4.55 -5.93
CA ALA A 122 -19.09 -3.92 -4.93
C ALA A 122 -18.40 -3.85 -3.55
N GLU A 123 -17.72 -4.91 -3.12
CA GLU A 123 -16.94 -4.91 -1.87
C GLU A 123 -15.82 -3.86 -1.90
N TRP A 124 -15.16 -3.64 -3.05
CA TRP A 124 -14.16 -2.59 -3.22
C TRP A 124 -14.76 -1.18 -3.04
N VAL A 125 -15.90 -0.93 -3.68
CA VAL A 125 -16.64 0.33 -3.57
C VAL A 125 -17.02 0.59 -2.10
N GLU A 126 -17.57 -0.43 -1.44
CA GLU A 126 -17.98 -0.34 -0.03
C GLU A 126 -16.78 -0.05 0.88
N LEU A 127 -15.67 -0.79 0.71
CA LEU A 127 -14.46 -0.61 1.51
C LEU A 127 -13.94 0.82 1.44
N LEU A 128 -13.80 1.37 0.24
CA LEU A 128 -13.29 2.74 0.07
C LEU A 128 -14.27 3.80 0.57
N ASN A 129 -15.57 3.62 0.36
CA ASN A 129 -16.58 4.55 0.86
C ASN A 129 -16.56 4.62 2.39
N ASN A 130 -16.42 3.48 3.07
CA ASN A 130 -16.40 3.40 4.53
C ASN A 130 -15.23 4.16 5.17
N VAL A 131 -14.14 4.36 4.42
CA VAL A 131 -12.97 5.14 4.87
C VAL A 131 -12.86 6.53 4.23
N GLY A 132 -13.91 6.99 3.54
CA GLY A 132 -13.92 8.33 2.93
C GLY A 132 -13.07 8.47 1.67
N LEU A 133 -12.76 7.37 0.99
CA LEU A 133 -11.99 7.32 -0.25
C LEU A 133 -12.89 7.15 -1.49
N ASN A 134 -14.11 7.68 -1.44
CA ASN A 134 -15.12 7.56 -2.51
C ASN A 134 -14.66 8.13 -3.86
N GLU A 135 -13.75 9.11 -3.86
CA GLU A 135 -13.27 9.78 -5.09
C GLU A 135 -12.37 8.87 -5.95
N ILE A 136 -11.76 7.84 -5.35
CA ILE A 136 -10.82 6.96 -6.05
C ILE A 136 -11.41 5.58 -6.41
N VAL A 137 -12.69 5.34 -6.10
CA VAL A 137 -13.37 4.06 -6.32
C VAL A 137 -13.29 3.59 -7.78
N SER A 138 -13.47 4.51 -8.72
CA SER A 138 -13.45 4.24 -10.17
C SER A 138 -12.05 4.28 -10.79
N GLN A 139 -11.02 4.65 -10.02
CA GLN A 139 -9.67 4.75 -10.55
C GLN A 139 -9.09 3.36 -10.82
N PRO A 140 -8.38 3.18 -11.95
CA PRO A 140 -7.69 1.94 -12.25
C PRO A 140 -6.47 1.79 -11.34
N VAL A 141 -6.11 0.54 -11.03
CA VAL A 141 -4.76 0.24 -10.56
C VAL A 141 -3.86 0.23 -11.78
N ILE A 142 -2.83 1.08 -11.79
CA ILE A 142 -1.96 1.25 -12.94
C ILE A 142 -0.62 0.56 -12.71
N THR A 143 -0.10 -0.08 -13.77
CA THR A 143 1.25 -0.62 -13.76
C THR A 143 2.25 0.53 -13.75
N CYS A 144 2.77 0.82 -12.57
CA CYS A 144 3.78 1.83 -12.33
C CYS A 144 4.88 1.27 -11.43
N CYS A 145 5.94 2.07 -11.30
CA CYS A 145 6.67 2.16 -10.04
C CYS A 145 7.39 0.87 -9.67
N GLN A 146 7.84 0.16 -10.71
CA GLN A 146 8.70 -1.00 -10.53
C GLN A 146 10.09 -0.49 -10.17
N VAL A 147 10.66 -1.06 -9.11
CA VAL A 147 12.05 -0.80 -8.73
C VAL A 147 12.92 -1.26 -9.89
N GLN A 148 13.64 -0.35 -10.54
CA GLN A 148 14.66 -0.74 -11.50
C GLN A 148 15.80 -1.41 -10.72
N ASN A 149 16.06 -2.68 -11.04
CA ASN A 149 17.22 -3.43 -10.54
C ASN A 149 18.53 -2.83 -11.04
#